data_AF-A0AAW5V023-F1
#
_entry.id   AF-A0AAW5V023-F1
#
_cell.length_a   1.000
_cell.length_b   1.000
_cell.length_c   1.000
_cell.angle_alpha   90.00
_cell.angle_beta   90.00
_cell.angle_gamma   90.00
#
_symmetry.space_group_name_H-M   'P 1'
#
loop_
_entity.id
_entity.type
_entity.pdbx_description
1 polymer ?
#
loop_
_entity_poly.entity_id
_entity_poly.type
_entity_poly.pdbx_seq_one_letter_code
_entity_poly.pdbx_strand_id
1 'polypeptide(L)'
;MNRQNVRRVWYMVIVIIFFSFSCEKEQVIDPKEFQIVKDAYNTGHLTVVQAILSDRKKERKLSLEEENLYLKSLFYLSEWNEFLKEWNDTQKKTPELIMYYFKVILLSKEKIQVNLEEEKQLLELLVVSPEACLLYLQWNEKQIKTKHKSLFLAQSKQFQNYLDRMNQELSKK
;
A
#
# COMPACT_ATOMS: atom_id res chain seq x y z
N MET A 1 -37.88 -36.29 -25.29
CA MET A 1 -36.86 -35.34 -24.78
C MET A 1 -36.65 -35.63 -23.29
N ASN A 2 -35.42 -36.00 -22.90
CA ASN A 2 -35.14 -36.66 -21.62
C ASN A 2 -35.34 -35.70 -20.42
N ARG A 3 -36.17 -36.07 -19.42
CA ARG A 3 -36.48 -35.23 -18.23
C ARG A 3 -35.23 -34.76 -17.47
N GLN A 4 -34.11 -35.48 -17.58
CA GLN A 4 -32.82 -35.10 -17.01
C GLN A 4 -32.18 -33.88 -17.70
N ASN A 5 -32.36 -33.71 -19.00
CA ASN A 5 -31.81 -32.57 -19.74
C ASN A 5 -32.55 -31.28 -19.38
N VAL A 6 -33.86 -31.34 -19.17
CA VAL A 6 -34.66 -30.19 -18.73
C VAL A 6 -34.21 -29.73 -17.34
N ARG A 7 -33.97 -30.66 -16.39
CA ARG A 7 -33.44 -30.31 -15.06
C ARG A 7 -32.06 -29.68 -15.13
N ARG A 8 -31.13 -30.20 -15.94
CA ARG A 8 -29.78 -29.63 -16.09
C ARG A 8 -29.80 -28.22 -16.70
N VAL A 9 -30.66 -27.97 -17.67
CA VAL A 9 -30.85 -26.63 -18.26
C VAL A 9 -31.41 -25.66 -17.22
N TRP A 10 -32.37 -26.10 -16.40
CA TRP A 10 -32.89 -25.27 -15.31
C TRP A 10 -31.84 -24.93 -14.25
N TYR A 11 -30.99 -25.88 -13.85
CA TYR A 11 -29.87 -25.59 -12.93
C TYR A 11 -28.86 -24.62 -13.54
N MET A 12 -28.52 -24.76 -14.83
CA MET A 12 -27.64 -23.83 -15.53
C MET A 12 -28.25 -22.42 -15.59
N VAL A 13 -29.54 -22.30 -15.88
CA VAL A 13 -30.26 -21.02 -15.90
C VAL A 13 -30.28 -20.36 -14.52
N ILE A 14 -30.51 -21.13 -13.45
CA ILE A 14 -30.49 -20.60 -12.07
C ILE A 14 -29.10 -20.09 -11.68
N VAL A 15 -28.02 -20.81 -12.04
CA VAL A 15 -26.64 -20.39 -11.76
C VAL A 15 -26.28 -19.11 -12.52
N ILE A 16 -26.70 -18.99 -13.78
CA ILE A 16 -26.46 -17.79 -14.60
C ILE A 16 -27.22 -16.58 -14.05
N ILE A 17 -28.47 -16.76 -13.60
CA ILE A 17 -29.27 -15.68 -13.00
C ILE A 17 -28.65 -15.20 -11.68
N PHE A 18 -28.13 -16.11 -10.85
CA PHE A 18 -27.44 -15.74 -9.60
C PHE A 18 -26.13 -14.97 -9.87
N PHE A 19 -25.37 -15.32 -10.91
CA PHE A 19 -24.16 -14.59 -11.29
C PHE A 19 -24.47 -13.19 -11.84
N SER A 20 -25.59 -13.02 -12.54
CA SER A 20 -26.00 -11.73 -13.11
C SER A 20 -26.56 -10.73 -12.07
N PHE A 21 -26.87 -11.17 -10.85
CA PHE A 21 -27.38 -10.29 -9.79
C PHE A 21 -26.31 -9.70 -8.86
N SER A 22 -25.03 -10.08 -9.02
CA SER A 22 -23.91 -9.38 -8.37
C SER A 22 -23.48 -8.16 -9.19
N CYS A 23 -24.42 -7.27 -9.46
CA CYS A 23 -24.11 -5.91 -9.89
C CYS A 23 -23.92 -5.09 -8.61
N GLU A 24 -22.68 -5.09 -8.10
CA GLU A 24 -22.28 -4.23 -6.99
C GLU A 24 -22.60 -2.79 -7.40
N LYS A 25 -23.53 -2.14 -6.71
CA LYS A 25 -23.86 -0.74 -7.00
C LYS A 25 -22.58 0.06 -6.85
N GLU A 26 -22.12 0.65 -7.95
CA GLU A 26 -20.99 1.57 -7.94
C GLU A 26 -21.38 2.77 -7.07
N GLN A 27 -20.97 2.71 -5.80
CA GLN A 27 -21.31 3.75 -4.84
C GLN A 27 -20.46 4.98 -5.15
N VAL A 28 -21.14 6.02 -5.60
CA VAL A 28 -20.53 7.33 -5.88
C VAL A 28 -20.06 7.90 -4.55
N ILE A 29 -18.74 7.95 -4.37
CA ILE A 29 -18.08 8.62 -3.25
C ILE A 29 -18.43 10.10 -3.34
N ASP A 30 -19.02 10.70 -2.29
CA ASP A 30 -19.20 12.15 -2.25
C ASP A 30 -17.81 12.82 -2.11
N PRO A 31 -17.35 13.61 -3.10
CA PRO A 31 -16.07 14.28 -3.04
C PRO A 31 -15.93 15.21 -1.83
N LYS A 32 -17.04 15.80 -1.35
CA LYS A 32 -17.04 16.68 -0.17
C LYS A 32 -16.76 15.89 1.10
N GLU A 33 -17.38 14.73 1.25
CA GLU A 33 -17.18 13.89 2.42
C GLU A 33 -15.77 13.30 2.48
N PHE A 34 -15.18 12.96 1.33
CA PHE A 34 -13.79 12.55 1.29
C PHE A 34 -12.85 13.71 1.64
N GLN A 35 -13.13 14.91 1.14
CA GLN A 35 -12.32 16.10 1.44
C GLN A 35 -12.27 16.40 2.94
N ILE A 36 -13.39 16.25 3.66
CA ILE A 36 -13.44 16.42 5.12
C ILE A 36 -12.48 15.44 5.82
N VAL A 37 -12.51 14.16 5.43
CA VAL A 37 -11.63 13.14 6.02
C VAL A 37 -10.16 13.42 5.69
N LYS A 38 -9.88 13.87 4.48
CA LYS A 38 -8.54 14.27 4.04
C LYS A 38 -8.02 15.48 4.83
N ASP A 39 -8.87 16.46 5.09
CA ASP A 39 -8.49 17.64 5.89
C ASP A 39 -8.25 17.27 7.36
N ALA A 40 -9.07 16.38 7.91
CA ALA A 40 -8.85 15.81 9.24
C ALA A 40 -7.51 15.06 9.32
N TYR A 41 -7.13 14.32 8.28
CA TYR A 41 -5.82 13.68 8.20
C TYR A 41 -4.68 14.70 8.17
N ASN A 42 -4.78 15.73 7.33
CA ASN A 42 -3.75 16.77 7.19
C ASN A 42 -3.57 17.61 8.47
N THR A 43 -4.62 17.71 9.29
CA THR A 43 -4.59 18.41 10.58
C THR A 43 -4.18 17.51 11.75
N GLY A 44 -3.88 16.24 11.49
CA GLY A 44 -3.38 15.29 12.50
C GLY A 44 -4.46 14.60 13.34
N HIS A 45 -5.74 14.70 12.97
CA HIS A 45 -6.84 14.02 13.66
C HIS A 45 -6.95 12.54 13.23
N LEU A 46 -5.86 11.79 13.36
CA LEU A 46 -5.71 10.44 12.81
C LEU A 46 -6.70 9.42 13.39
N THR A 47 -7.02 9.48 14.68
CA THR A 47 -7.99 8.57 15.31
C THR A 47 -9.40 8.76 14.75
N VAL A 48 -9.77 10.01 14.44
CA VAL A 48 -11.05 10.34 13.81
C VAL A 48 -11.08 9.79 12.38
N VAL A 49 -9.99 9.96 11.65
CA VAL A 49 -9.84 9.43 10.28
C VAL A 49 -9.96 7.90 10.27
N GLN A 50 -9.23 7.21 11.16
CA GLN A 50 -9.30 5.76 11.29
C GLN A 50 -10.74 5.30 11.61
N ALA A 51 -11.41 5.94 12.57
CA ALA A 51 -12.78 5.59 12.94
C ALA A 51 -13.75 5.73 11.76
N ILE A 52 -13.72 6.89 11.08
CA ILE A 52 -14.60 7.16 9.92
C ILE A 52 -14.36 6.14 8.80
N LEU A 53 -13.09 5.86 8.46
CA LEU A 53 -12.77 4.94 7.37
C LEU A 53 -13.04 3.48 7.73
N SER A 54 -12.85 3.09 9.00
CA SER A 54 -13.22 1.77 9.50
C SER A 54 -14.73 1.54 9.43
N ASP A 55 -15.54 2.54 9.79
CA ASP A 55 -17.00 2.44 9.69
C ASP A 55 -17.46 2.39 8.23
N ARG A 56 -16.91 3.25 7.35
CA ARG A 56 -17.16 3.16 5.90
C ARG A 56 -16.79 1.80 5.33
N LYS A 57 -15.70 1.18 5.80
CA LYS A 57 -15.26 -0.15 5.35
C LYS A 57 -16.26 -1.26 5.73
N LYS A 58 -16.98 -1.12 6.85
CA LYS A 58 -18.05 -2.07 7.24
C LYS A 58 -19.28 -1.94 6.36
N GLU A 59 -19.56 -0.74 5.86
CA GLU A 59 -20.74 -0.44 5.05
C GLU A 59 -20.50 -0.69 3.55
N ARG A 60 -19.29 -0.43 3.07
CA ARG A 60 -18.92 -0.49 1.65
C ARG A 60 -17.43 -0.74 1.44
N LYS A 61 -17.07 -1.08 0.20
CA LYS A 61 -15.67 -1.08 -0.23
C LYS A 61 -15.12 0.35 -0.26
N LEU A 62 -13.93 0.54 0.30
CA LEU A 62 -13.23 1.83 0.27
C LEU A 62 -12.72 2.13 -1.14
N SER A 63 -12.69 3.42 -1.50
CA SER A 63 -11.97 3.86 -2.69
C SER A 63 -10.47 3.65 -2.53
N LEU A 64 -9.72 3.65 -3.64
CA LEU A 64 -8.26 3.57 -3.57
C LEU A 64 -7.65 4.70 -2.71
N GLU A 65 -8.20 5.90 -2.80
CA GLU A 65 -7.70 7.06 -2.05
C GLU A 65 -8.01 6.94 -0.56
N GLU A 66 -9.20 6.43 -0.22
CA GLU A 66 -9.62 6.14 1.14
C GLU A 66 -8.81 5.00 1.76
N GLU A 67 -8.57 3.94 1.00
CA GLU A 67 -7.75 2.80 1.42
C GLU A 67 -6.31 3.23 1.69
N ASN A 68 -5.73 4.03 0.79
CA ASN A 68 -4.42 4.64 1.01
C ASN A 68 -4.41 5.49 2.29
N LEU A 69 -5.40 6.34 2.49
CA LEU A 69 -5.49 7.19 3.66
C LEU A 69 -5.66 6.38 4.96
N TYR A 70 -6.42 5.28 4.89
CA TYR A 70 -6.64 4.36 6.00
C TYR A 70 -5.33 3.71 6.44
N LEU A 71 -4.62 3.06 5.52
CA LEU A 71 -3.32 2.44 5.80
C LEU A 71 -2.31 3.46 6.35
N LYS A 72 -2.27 4.68 5.82
CA LYS A 72 -1.42 5.75 6.37
C LYS A 72 -1.81 6.09 7.80
N SER A 73 -3.10 6.23 8.09
CA SER A 73 -3.58 6.53 9.45
C SER A 73 -3.16 5.44 10.45
N LEU A 74 -3.30 4.17 10.08
CA LEU A 74 -2.85 3.03 10.89
C LEU A 74 -1.34 3.08 11.16
N PHE A 75 -0.56 3.39 10.11
CA PHE A 75 0.88 3.53 10.24
C PHE A 75 1.28 4.61 11.25
N TYR A 76 0.69 5.81 11.15
CA TYR A 76 1.03 6.91 12.06
C TYR A 76 0.51 6.70 13.48
N LEU A 77 -0.57 5.93 13.65
CA LEU A 77 -1.07 5.52 14.97
C LEU A 77 -0.33 4.33 15.57
N SER A 78 0.64 3.76 14.85
CA SER A 78 1.39 2.57 15.28
C SER A 78 0.53 1.30 15.45
N GLU A 79 -0.59 1.22 14.72
CA GLU A 79 -1.51 0.07 14.72
C GLU A 79 -1.00 -1.04 13.77
N TRP A 80 0.16 -1.62 14.09
CA TRP A 80 0.91 -2.51 13.19
C TRP A 80 0.13 -3.75 12.77
N ASN A 81 -0.58 -4.38 13.70
CA ASN A 81 -1.31 -5.62 13.43
C ASN A 81 -2.46 -5.38 12.44
N GLU A 82 -3.18 -4.28 12.64
CA GLU A 82 -4.25 -3.89 11.73
C GLU A 82 -3.67 -3.48 10.39
N PHE A 83 -2.59 -2.70 10.36
CA PHE A 83 -1.89 -2.34 9.12
C PHE A 83 -1.51 -3.57 8.30
N LEU A 84 -0.89 -4.58 8.91
CA LEU A 84 -0.44 -5.79 8.22
C LEU A 84 -1.61 -6.64 7.70
N LYS A 85 -2.72 -6.68 8.44
CA LYS A 85 -3.95 -7.32 7.97
C LYS A 85 -4.48 -6.62 6.72
N GLU A 86 -4.61 -5.30 6.79
CA GLU A 86 -5.12 -4.47 5.69
C GLU A 86 -4.21 -4.52 4.46
N TRP A 87 -2.89 -4.53 4.66
CA TRP A 87 -1.90 -4.66 3.58
C TRP A 87 -2.10 -5.89 2.70
N ASN A 88 -2.53 -7.01 3.28
CA ASN A 88 -2.77 -8.25 2.55
C ASN A 88 -4.03 -8.17 1.69
N ASP A 89 -5.03 -7.41 2.11
CA ASP A 89 -6.29 -7.23 1.40
C ASP A 89 -6.21 -6.16 0.30
N THR A 90 -5.19 -5.28 0.37
CA THR A 90 -5.03 -4.17 -0.57
C THR A 90 -4.64 -4.61 -1.98
N GLN A 91 -5.47 -4.22 -2.95
CA GLN A 91 -5.29 -4.59 -4.36
C GLN A 91 -4.20 -3.77 -5.05
N LYS A 92 -3.98 -2.51 -4.64
CA LYS A 92 -3.03 -1.61 -5.30
C LYS A 92 -2.09 -0.95 -4.28
N LYS A 93 -0.83 -1.37 -4.34
CA LYS A 93 0.24 -0.93 -3.43
C LYS A 93 1.01 0.22 -4.09
N THR A 94 0.87 1.43 -3.55
CA THR A 94 1.63 2.59 -4.03
C THR A 94 3.08 2.52 -3.54
N PRO A 95 4.04 3.19 -4.23
CA PRO A 95 5.44 3.28 -3.77
C PRO A 95 5.59 3.69 -2.30
N GLU A 96 4.77 4.64 -1.85
CA GLU A 96 4.77 5.12 -0.47
C GLU A 96 4.26 4.05 0.51
N LEU A 97 3.20 3.32 0.16
CA LEU A 97 2.71 2.24 1.01
C LEU A 97 3.69 1.07 1.09
N ILE A 98 4.41 0.77 0.01
CA ILE A 98 5.49 -0.23 0.03
C ILE A 98 6.56 0.18 1.05
N MET A 99 6.98 1.45 1.04
CA MET A 99 7.90 1.97 2.04
C MET A 99 7.34 1.82 3.46
N TYR A 100 6.05 2.10 3.67
CA TYR A 100 5.43 1.95 4.99
C TYR A 100 5.39 0.49 5.43
N TYR A 101 5.04 -0.43 4.55
CA TYR A 101 5.02 -1.86 4.85
C TYR A 101 6.38 -2.37 5.37
N PHE A 102 7.47 -2.06 4.66
CA PHE A 102 8.80 -2.47 5.10
C PHE A 102 9.25 -1.76 6.39
N LYS A 103 8.82 -0.51 6.62
CA LYS A 103 9.02 0.15 7.92
C LYS A 103 8.25 -0.56 9.04
N VAL A 104 6.99 -0.95 8.79
CA VAL A 104 6.19 -1.71 9.77
C VAL A 104 6.86 -3.03 10.10
N ILE A 105 7.40 -3.76 9.11
CA ILE A 105 8.16 -5.00 9.36
C ILE A 105 9.34 -4.76 10.32
N LEU A 106 10.08 -3.67 10.12
CA LEU A 106 11.20 -3.32 11.00
C LEU A 106 10.73 -2.89 12.40
N LEU A 107 9.65 -2.12 12.48
CA LEU A 107 9.16 -1.51 13.72
C LEU A 107 8.35 -2.48 14.59
N SER A 108 7.56 -3.36 13.98
CA SER A 108 6.71 -4.33 14.69
C SER A 108 7.54 -5.42 15.37
N LYS A 109 8.76 -5.68 14.87
CA LYS A 109 9.65 -6.77 15.29
C LYS A 109 9.02 -8.16 15.15
N GLU A 110 7.93 -8.26 14.40
CA GLU A 110 7.28 -9.53 14.11
C GLU A 110 8.03 -10.29 13.01
N LYS A 111 8.00 -11.63 13.09
CA LYS A 111 8.60 -12.48 12.05
C LYS A 111 7.64 -12.60 10.87
N ILE A 112 7.64 -11.56 10.03
CA ILE A 112 6.82 -11.51 8.82
C ILE A 112 7.61 -12.11 7.66
N GLN A 113 7.01 -13.08 6.97
CA GLN A 113 7.58 -13.66 5.77
C GLN A 113 7.22 -12.80 4.56
N VAL A 114 8.17 -11.97 4.12
CA VAL A 114 8.04 -11.17 2.89
C VAL A 114 8.15 -12.10 1.68
N ASN A 115 7.21 -11.98 0.75
CA ASN A 115 7.25 -12.76 -0.49
C ASN A 115 8.14 -12.09 -1.55
N LEU A 116 8.47 -12.84 -2.62
CA LEU A 116 9.37 -12.36 -3.67
C LEU A 116 8.83 -11.13 -4.43
N GLU A 117 7.51 -11.01 -4.56
CA GLU A 117 6.89 -9.88 -5.28
C GLU A 117 6.99 -8.60 -4.47
N GLU A 118 6.78 -8.67 -3.15
CA GLU A 118 6.96 -7.55 -2.23
C GLU A 118 8.41 -7.10 -2.15
N GLU A 119 9.37 -8.06 -2.11
CA GLU A 119 10.79 -7.72 -2.19
C GLU A 119 11.11 -6.99 -3.50
N LYS A 120 10.60 -7.50 -4.64
CA LYS A 120 10.82 -6.89 -5.95
C LYS A 120 10.27 -5.45 -6.00
N GLN A 121 9.10 -5.21 -5.44
CA GLN A 121 8.52 -3.87 -5.34
C GLN A 121 9.43 -2.90 -4.57
N LEU A 122 10.07 -3.33 -3.47
CA LEU A 122 11.05 -2.49 -2.77
C LEU A 122 12.33 -2.28 -3.59
N LEU A 123 12.81 -3.32 -4.29
CA LEU A 123 14.00 -3.24 -5.13
C LEU A 123 13.85 -2.21 -6.26
N GLU A 124 12.65 -2.10 -6.84
CA GLU A 124 12.34 -1.09 -7.86
C GLU A 124 12.46 0.34 -7.32
N LEU A 125 12.15 0.55 -6.03
CA LEU A 125 12.26 1.87 -5.38
C LEU A 125 13.70 2.29 -5.07
N LEU A 126 14.66 1.36 -5.03
CA LEU A 126 16.07 1.67 -4.76
C LEU A 126 16.68 2.62 -5.79
N VAL A 127 16.17 2.61 -7.02
CA VAL A 127 16.69 3.45 -8.11
C VAL A 127 16.23 4.90 -7.99
N VAL A 128 15.20 5.17 -7.18
CA VAL A 128 14.58 6.50 -7.08
C VAL A 128 14.55 7.07 -5.67
N SER A 129 14.72 6.25 -4.63
CA SER A 129 14.63 6.67 -3.23
C SER A 129 15.84 6.20 -2.41
N PRO A 130 16.68 7.13 -1.90
CA PRO A 130 17.72 6.81 -0.94
C PRO A 130 17.18 6.19 0.35
N GLU A 131 15.95 6.55 0.73
CA GLU A 131 15.27 5.98 1.89
C GLU A 131 14.97 4.49 1.67
N ALA A 132 14.51 4.11 0.47
CA ALA A 132 14.29 2.71 0.12
C ALA A 132 15.58 1.90 0.22
N CYS A 133 16.72 2.53 -0.11
CA CYS A 133 18.03 1.91 0.05
C CYS A 133 18.36 1.58 1.50
N LEU A 134 18.19 2.56 2.40
CA LEU A 134 18.42 2.35 3.83
C LEU A 134 17.47 1.29 4.39
N LEU A 135 16.20 1.35 3.98
CA LEU A 135 15.17 0.42 4.42
C LEU A 135 15.49 -1.02 4.02
N TYR A 136 15.91 -1.23 2.76
CA TYR A 136 16.34 -2.55 2.28
C TYR A 136 17.55 -3.07 3.05
N LEU A 137 18.53 -2.22 3.36
CA LEU A 137 19.73 -2.60 4.11
C LEU A 137 19.40 -3.02 5.54
N GLN A 138 18.55 -2.26 6.23
CA GLN A 138 18.11 -2.56 7.59
C GLN A 138 17.27 -3.84 7.64
N TRP A 139 16.36 -4.01 6.68
CA TRP A 139 15.55 -5.22 6.61
C TRP A 139 16.38 -6.47 6.27
N ASN A 140 17.36 -6.34 5.38
CA ASN A 140 18.17 -7.46 4.91
C ASN A 140 19.55 -7.55 5.61
N GLU A 141 19.59 -7.22 6.90
CA GLU A 141 20.76 -7.02 7.78
C GLU A 141 21.87 -8.11 7.73
N LYS A 142 21.68 -9.22 7.01
CA LYS A 142 22.62 -10.36 6.95
C LYS A 142 23.02 -10.85 5.56
N GLN A 143 22.42 -10.38 4.46
CA GLN A 143 22.73 -10.91 3.12
C GLN A 143 22.68 -9.87 1.99
N ILE A 144 23.62 -8.91 2.01
CA ILE A 144 23.77 -7.97 0.90
C ILE A 144 24.38 -8.69 -0.31
N LYS A 145 23.55 -9.04 -1.30
CA LYS A 145 24.02 -9.57 -2.60
C LYS A 145 24.88 -8.53 -3.32
N THR A 146 25.92 -8.97 -4.02
CA THR A 146 26.90 -8.11 -4.72
C THR A 146 26.25 -7.13 -5.70
N LYS A 147 25.15 -7.55 -6.37
CA LYS A 147 24.37 -6.69 -7.29
C LYS A 147 23.68 -5.52 -6.58
N HIS A 148 23.29 -5.66 -5.32
CA HIS A 148 22.63 -4.58 -4.58
C HIS A 148 23.68 -3.57 -4.09
N LYS A 149 24.89 -4.04 -3.75
CA LYS A 149 26.03 -3.19 -3.40
C LYS A 149 26.38 -2.17 -4.49
N SER A 150 26.36 -2.56 -5.76
CA SER A 150 26.63 -1.62 -6.87
C SER A 150 25.53 -0.55 -7.02
N LEU A 151 24.26 -0.92 -6.83
CA LEU A 151 23.14 0.03 -6.81
C LEU A 151 23.28 1.04 -5.65
N PHE A 152 23.65 0.57 -4.46
CA PHE A 152 23.90 1.45 -3.31
C PHE A 152 25.02 2.44 -3.57
N LEU A 153 26.14 1.98 -4.14
CA LEU A 153 27.26 2.85 -4.48
C LEU A 153 26.88 3.90 -5.53
N ALA A 154 26.11 3.51 -6.55
CA ALA A 154 25.62 4.44 -7.56
C ALA A 154 24.72 5.53 -6.95
N GLN A 155 23.78 5.15 -6.08
CA GLN A 155 22.91 6.11 -5.38
C GLN A 155 23.67 7.02 -4.43
N SER A 156 24.60 6.48 -3.65
CA SER A 156 25.42 7.28 -2.74
C SER A 156 26.21 8.34 -3.51
N LYS A 157 26.76 7.98 -4.68
CA LYS A 157 27.47 8.94 -5.55
C LYS A 157 26.53 9.98 -6.13
N GLN A 158 25.34 9.59 -6.57
CA GLN A 158 24.31 10.51 -7.05
C GLN A 158 23.90 11.51 -5.96
N PHE A 159 23.69 11.05 -4.73
CA PHE A 159 23.34 11.91 -3.60
C PHE A 159 24.47 12.89 -3.26
N GLN A 160 25.72 12.42 -3.22
CA GLN A 160 26.88 13.29 -3.02
C GLN A 160 26.96 14.38 -4.10
N ASN A 161 26.76 14.04 -5.37
CA ASN A 161 26.75 15.02 -6.45
C ASN A 161 25.64 16.08 -6.29
N TYR A 162 24.46 15.68 -5.80
CA TYR A 162 23.39 16.64 -5.51
C TYR A 162 23.75 17.57 -4.36
N LEU A 163 24.31 17.04 -3.27
CA LEU A 163 24.80 17.85 -2.15
C LEU A 163 25.88 18.83 -2.60
N ASP A 164 26.84 18.39 -3.40
CA ASP A 164 27.91 19.24 -3.91
C ASP A 164 27.35 20.38 -4.76
N ARG A 165 26.35 20.11 -5.61
CA ARG A 165 25.66 21.14 -6.40
C ARG A 165 24.91 22.14 -5.52
N MET A 166 24.14 21.68 -4.55
CA MET A 166 23.44 22.58 -3.63
C MET A 166 24.42 23.44 -2.84
N ASN A 167 25.52 22.85 -2.36
CA ASN A 167 26.56 23.59 -1.66
C ASN A 167 27.19 24.65 -2.55
N GLN A 168 27.47 24.35 -3.82
CA GLN A 168 27.95 25.35 -4.78
C GLN A 168 26.94 26.47 -5.02
N GLU A 169 25.64 26.17 -5.12
CA GLU A 169 24.59 27.17 -5.28
C GLU A 169 24.43 28.06 -4.02
N LEU A 170 24.50 27.46 -2.83
CA LEU A 170 24.44 28.18 -1.56
C LEU A 170 25.69 29.03 -1.29
N SER A 171 26.87 28.57 -1.73
CA SER A 171 28.15 29.30 -1.60
C SER A 171 28.33 30.41 -2.63
N LYS A 172 27.46 30.48 -3.65
CA LYS A 172 27.44 31.53 -4.67
C LYS A 172 26.54 32.71 -4.29
N LYS A 173 26.13 32.80 -3.02
CA LYS A 173 25.64 34.04 -2.40
C LYS A 173 26.80 34.80 -1.76
#